data_AF-A0A015KC62-F1
#
_entry.id   AF-A0A015KC62-F1
#
_cell.length_a   1.000
_cell.length_b   1.000
_cell.length_c   1.000
_cell.angle_alpha   90.00
_cell.angle_beta   90.00
_cell.angle_gamma   90.00
#
_symmetry.space_group_name_H-M   'P 1'
#
loop_
_entity.id
_entity.type
_entity.pdbx_description
1 polymer ?
#
loop_
_entity_poly.entity_id
_entity_poly.type
_entity_poly.pdbx_seq_one_letter_code
_entity_poly.pdbx_strand_id
1 'polypeptide(L)'
;MFIINQFVDEYEIHKGDFEKFSVYQQEYDRLICGLYPEDLNLANLARNTHAPLWNKSDFIETIKAIVESHKKIILEHDLVKLIGKSKVDSLLKYKFLYKRPTNNFVNDIINPPNKPILTPMNQPSMYAMKNLLKRKYSEIF
;
A
#
# COMPACT_ATOMS: atom_id res chain seq x y z
N MET A 1 -22.06 -5.14 -5.96
CA MET A 1 -22.09 -4.47 -4.64
C MET A 1 -21.89 -5.54 -3.57
N PHE A 2 -20.65 -6.02 -3.39
CA PHE A 2 -20.32 -7.16 -2.51
C PHE A 2 -19.22 -6.80 -1.50
N ILE A 3 -18.22 -6.04 -1.94
CA ILE A 3 -17.03 -5.71 -1.12
C ILE A 3 -17.37 -4.77 0.06
N ILE A 4 -18.24 -3.77 -0.13
CA ILE A 4 -18.59 -2.84 0.96
C ILE A 4 -19.38 -3.56 2.06
N ASN A 5 -20.39 -4.35 1.69
CA ASN A 5 -21.20 -5.10 2.66
C ASN A 5 -20.33 -6.09 3.44
N GLN A 6 -19.48 -6.84 2.74
CA GLN A 6 -18.52 -7.74 3.40
C GLN A 6 -17.61 -6.99 4.37
N PHE A 7 -17.12 -5.80 4.00
CA PHE A 7 -16.26 -5.01 4.88
C PHE A 7 -16.99 -4.47 6.11
N VAL A 8 -18.28 -4.11 5.97
CA VAL A 8 -19.15 -3.70 7.09
C VAL A 8 -19.38 -4.89 8.02
N ASP A 9 -19.75 -6.04 7.48
CA ASP A 9 -19.98 -7.27 8.26
C ASP A 9 -18.72 -7.68 9.03
N GLU A 10 -17.55 -7.69 8.38
CA GLU A 10 -16.27 -7.99 9.01
C GLU A 10 -15.92 -6.97 10.11
N TYR A 11 -16.28 -5.69 9.92
CA TYR A 11 -16.09 -4.66 10.94
C TYR A 11 -16.98 -4.88 12.15
N GLU A 12 -18.24 -5.25 11.97
CA GLU A 12 -19.16 -5.59 13.06
C GLU A 12 -18.71 -6.84 13.83
N ILE A 13 -18.29 -7.89 13.11
CA ILE A 13 -17.86 -9.17 13.70
C ILE A 13 -16.53 -9.02 14.45
N HIS A 14 -15.54 -8.41 13.81
CA HIS A 14 -14.17 -8.33 14.33
C HIS A 14 -13.89 -7.03 15.11
N LYS A 15 -14.87 -6.12 15.21
CA LYS A 15 -14.79 -4.87 15.98
C LYS A 15 -13.56 -4.02 15.63
N GLY A 16 -13.24 -3.96 14.33
CA GLY A 16 -12.08 -3.21 13.82
C GLY A 16 -10.72 -3.88 14.01
N ASP A 17 -10.68 -5.16 14.40
CA ASP A 17 -9.47 -5.99 14.31
C ASP A 17 -9.18 -6.34 12.84
N PHE A 18 -8.58 -5.39 12.12
CA PHE A 18 -8.36 -5.47 10.67
C PHE A 18 -7.49 -6.65 10.25
N GLU A 19 -6.70 -7.24 11.14
CA GLU A 19 -5.87 -8.42 10.82
C GLU A 19 -6.71 -9.69 10.60
N LYS A 20 -7.96 -9.70 11.09
CA LYS A 20 -8.91 -10.81 10.90
C LYS A 20 -9.75 -10.68 9.63
N PHE A 21 -9.66 -9.56 8.93
CA PHE A 21 -10.45 -9.32 7.72
C PHE A 21 -9.93 -10.23 6.60
N SER A 22 -10.82 -10.75 5.77
CA SER A 22 -10.41 -11.58 4.63
C SER A 22 -9.49 -10.81 3.66
N VAL A 23 -9.75 -9.52 3.51
CA VAL A 23 -8.95 -8.58 2.71
C VAL A 23 -7.54 -8.43 3.27
N TYR A 24 -7.33 -8.55 4.59
CA TYR A 24 -5.99 -8.41 5.17
C TYR A 24 -5.01 -9.44 4.64
N GLN A 25 -5.39 -10.72 4.62
CA GLN A 25 -4.50 -11.78 4.15
C GLN A 25 -4.12 -11.58 2.68
N GLN A 26 -5.11 -11.22 1.84
CA GLN A 26 -4.87 -10.91 0.44
C GLN A 26 -3.91 -9.73 0.25
N GLU A 27 -4.09 -8.66 1.02
CA GLU A 27 -3.20 -7.50 0.98
C GLU A 27 -1.79 -7.84 1.49
N TYR A 28 -1.69 -8.65 2.55
CA TYR A 28 -0.42 -9.09 3.09
C TYR A 28 0.38 -9.94 2.10
N ASP A 29 -0.25 -10.96 1.49
CA ASP A 29 0.39 -11.82 0.50
C ASP A 29 0.84 -11.02 -0.73
N ARG A 30 0.01 -10.07 -1.16
CA ARG A 30 0.38 -9.14 -2.22
C ARG A 30 1.62 -8.32 -1.86
N LEU A 31 1.68 -7.74 -0.65
CA LEU A 31 2.83 -6.97 -0.19
C LEU A 31 4.11 -7.82 -0.11
N ILE A 32 4.00 -9.10 0.25
CA ILE A 32 5.12 -10.06 0.18
C ILE A 32 5.64 -10.15 -1.26
N CYS A 33 4.77 -10.29 -2.25
CA CYS A 33 5.21 -10.29 -3.65
C CYS A 33 5.88 -8.96 -4.07
N GLY A 34 5.48 -7.83 -3.49
CA GLY A 34 6.13 -6.53 -3.72
C GLY A 34 7.60 -6.47 -3.28
N LEU A 35 8.02 -7.31 -2.33
CA LEU A 35 9.42 -7.46 -1.94
C LEU A 35 10.27 -8.19 -2.98
N TYR A 36 9.64 -8.95 -3.86
CA TYR A 36 10.28 -9.79 -4.88
C TYR A 36 9.71 -9.44 -6.28
N PRO A 37 10.00 -8.22 -6.79
CA PRO A 37 9.42 -7.72 -8.04
C PRO A 37 9.72 -8.59 -9.27
N GLU A 38 10.81 -9.36 -9.23
CA GLU A 38 11.19 -10.31 -10.28
C GLU A 38 10.16 -11.43 -10.43
N ASP A 39 9.57 -11.90 -9.31
CA ASP A 39 8.57 -12.96 -9.29
C ASP A 39 7.18 -12.47 -9.74
N LEU A 40 6.91 -11.17 -9.57
CA LEU A 40 5.67 -10.53 -10.01
C LEU A 40 5.51 -10.54 -11.53
N ASN A 41 6.62 -10.57 -12.27
CA ASN A 41 6.59 -10.59 -13.73
C ASN A 41 5.81 -11.82 -14.23
N LEU A 42 6.07 -13.03 -13.73
CA LEU A 42 5.55 -14.23 -14.39
C LEU A 42 4.03 -14.46 -14.20
N ALA A 43 3.46 -14.07 -13.06
CA ALA A 43 2.04 -14.29 -12.77
C ALA A 43 1.10 -13.10 -13.13
N ASN A 44 1.61 -11.86 -13.16
CA ASN A 44 0.79 -10.66 -13.45
C ASN A 44 0.94 -10.14 -14.90
N LEU A 45 1.81 -10.74 -15.72
CA LEU A 45 2.06 -10.36 -17.11
C LEU A 45 0.80 -10.39 -18.01
N ALA A 46 -0.27 -11.10 -17.62
CA ALA A 46 -1.53 -11.06 -18.35
C ALA A 46 -2.25 -9.70 -18.30
N ARG A 47 -1.86 -8.78 -17.40
CA ARG A 47 -2.49 -7.45 -17.25
C ARG A 47 -1.51 -6.27 -17.34
N ASN A 48 -0.23 -6.47 -17.05
CA ASN A 48 0.79 -5.42 -17.06
C ASN A 48 1.90 -5.74 -18.07
N THR A 49 2.00 -4.92 -19.13
CA THR A 49 2.96 -5.12 -20.25
C THR A 49 4.41 -4.73 -19.95
N HIS A 50 4.72 -4.28 -18.73
CA HIS A 50 6.05 -3.74 -18.39
C HIS A 50 6.51 -4.29 -17.04
N ALA A 51 7.79 -4.66 -16.95
CA ALA A 51 8.40 -5.15 -15.73
C ALA A 51 8.32 -4.11 -14.60
N PRO A 52 8.18 -4.55 -13.33
CA PRO A 52 8.36 -3.68 -12.18
C PRO A 52 9.71 -2.96 -12.23
N LEU A 53 9.71 -1.65 -11.92
CA LEU A 53 10.91 -0.81 -11.93
C LEU A 53 11.49 -0.54 -10.53
N TRP A 54 10.83 -1.02 -9.48
CA TRP A 54 11.33 -0.90 -8.11
C TRP A 54 12.12 -2.15 -7.73
N ASN A 55 13.05 -2.01 -6.78
CA ASN A 55 13.70 -3.14 -6.11
C ASN A 55 13.17 -3.30 -4.67
N LYS A 56 13.63 -4.34 -3.96
CA LYS A 56 13.22 -4.61 -2.57
C LYS A 56 13.47 -3.42 -1.63
N SER A 57 14.57 -2.69 -1.78
CA SER A 57 14.88 -1.53 -0.93
C SER A 57 13.88 -0.40 -1.17
N ASP A 58 13.61 -0.07 -2.43
CA ASP A 58 12.64 0.96 -2.82
C ASP A 58 11.24 0.65 -2.23
N PHE A 59 10.85 -0.63 -2.26
CA PHE A 59 9.58 -1.08 -1.72
C PHE A 59 9.52 -0.94 -0.18
N ILE A 60 10.58 -1.34 0.51
CA ILE A 60 10.68 -1.21 1.96
C ILE A 60 10.66 0.26 2.38
N GLU A 61 11.43 1.12 1.70
CA GLU A 61 11.44 2.57 1.94
C GLU A 61 10.06 3.19 1.75
N THR A 62 9.35 2.79 0.69
CA THR A 62 7.97 3.20 0.46
C THR A 62 7.05 2.83 1.64
N ILE A 63 7.10 1.58 2.08
CA ILE A 63 6.25 1.10 3.18
C ILE A 63 6.59 1.84 4.49
N LYS A 64 7.89 2.01 4.79
CA LYS A 64 8.34 2.79 5.96
C LYS A 64 7.80 4.20 5.93
N ALA A 65 7.97 4.90 4.80
CA ALA A 65 7.55 6.29 4.67
C ALA A 65 6.04 6.49 4.88
N ILE A 66 5.22 5.49 4.51
CA ILE A 66 3.78 5.50 4.77
C ILE A 66 3.45 5.15 6.22
N VAL A 67 4.08 4.10 6.77
CA VAL A 67 3.81 3.62 8.13
C VAL A 67 4.22 4.64 9.19
N GLU A 68 5.34 5.32 8.98
CA GLU A 68 5.90 6.33 9.89
C GLU A 68 5.24 7.71 9.72
N SER A 69 4.51 7.93 8.62
CA SER A 69 3.74 9.16 8.43
C SER A 69 2.60 9.27 9.45
N HIS A 70 2.50 10.41 10.11
CA HIS A 70 1.45 10.70 11.09
C HIS A 70 0.03 10.46 10.54
N LYS A 71 -0.18 10.78 9.26
CA LYS A 71 -1.48 10.63 8.59
C LYS A 71 -1.61 9.33 7.78
N LYS A 72 -0.60 8.43 7.84
CA LYS A 72 -0.57 7.18 7.05
C LYS A 72 -0.68 7.42 5.54
N ILE A 73 -0.17 8.56 5.08
CA ILE A 73 -0.13 8.99 3.69
C ILE A 73 1.23 9.59 3.38
N ILE A 74 1.58 9.67 2.11
CA ILE A 74 2.78 10.39 1.66
C ILE A 74 2.43 11.34 0.51
N LEU A 75 3.06 12.51 0.44
CA LEU A 75 2.96 13.35 -0.75
C LEU A 75 3.67 12.64 -1.90
N GLU A 76 3.05 12.58 -3.08
CA GLU A 76 3.64 11.91 -4.24
C GLU A 76 5.03 12.46 -4.57
N HIS A 77 5.19 13.78 -4.52
CA HIS A 77 6.46 14.46 -4.73
C HIS A 77 7.56 13.99 -3.75
N ASP A 78 7.22 13.73 -2.49
CA ASP A 78 8.22 13.33 -1.48
C ASP A 78 8.66 11.88 -1.70
N LEU A 79 7.73 11.00 -2.09
CA LEU A 79 8.10 9.64 -2.48
C LEU A 79 8.92 9.63 -3.78
N VAL A 80 8.59 10.49 -4.75
CA VAL A 80 9.38 10.65 -5.98
C VAL A 80 10.81 11.10 -5.68
N LYS A 81 11.01 11.98 -4.70
CA LYS A 81 12.36 12.36 -4.24
C LYS A 81 13.10 11.20 -3.58
N LEU A 82 12.38 10.34 -2.86
CA LEU A 82 12.96 9.21 -2.13
C LEU A 82 13.46 8.11 -3.08
N ILE A 83 12.58 7.62 -3.97
CA ILE A 83 12.86 6.42 -4.79
C ILE A 83 12.93 6.69 -6.30
N GLY A 84 12.59 7.89 -6.75
CA GLY A 84 12.56 8.25 -8.17
C GLY A 84 11.19 8.04 -8.83
N LYS A 85 10.89 8.89 -9.82
CA LYS A 85 9.58 8.96 -10.48
C LYS A 85 9.15 7.65 -11.14
N SER A 86 10.03 7.04 -11.94
CA SER A 86 9.71 5.81 -12.67
C SER A 86 9.31 4.66 -11.74
N LYS A 87 9.91 4.59 -10.55
CA LYS A 87 9.60 3.58 -9.54
C LYS A 87 8.26 3.84 -8.88
N VAL A 88 7.96 5.09 -8.53
CA VAL A 88 6.63 5.50 -8.02
C VAL A 88 5.54 5.17 -9.04
N ASP A 89 5.73 5.54 -10.31
CA ASP A 89 4.78 5.25 -11.39
C ASP A 89 4.57 3.74 -11.55
N SER A 90 5.63 2.94 -11.42
CA SER A 90 5.56 1.48 -11.41
C SER A 90 4.76 0.94 -10.22
N LEU A 91 4.98 1.42 -9.00
CA LEU A 91 4.21 1.01 -7.81
C LEU A 91 2.71 1.31 -7.93
N LEU A 92 2.38 2.45 -8.55
CA LEU A 92 1.00 2.83 -8.86
C LEU A 92 0.38 1.90 -9.91
N LYS A 93 1.10 1.58 -10.98
CA LYS A 93 0.64 0.67 -12.05
C LYS A 93 0.34 -0.74 -11.51
N TYR A 94 1.17 -1.21 -10.59
CA TYR A 94 0.98 -2.48 -9.89
C TYR A 94 0.03 -2.36 -8.68
N LYS A 95 -0.60 -1.19 -8.48
CA LYS A 95 -1.57 -0.85 -7.42
C LYS A 95 -1.11 -1.20 -6.00
N PHE A 96 0.19 -1.11 -5.73
CA PHE A 96 0.71 -1.15 -4.36
C PHE A 96 0.40 0.14 -3.60
N LEU A 97 0.22 1.23 -4.34
CA LEU A 97 -0.20 2.53 -3.85
C LEU A 97 -1.39 3.03 -4.65
N TYR A 98 -2.18 3.88 -4.01
CA TYR A 98 -3.31 4.56 -4.63
C TYR A 98 -3.08 6.06 -4.60
N LYS A 99 -3.10 6.66 -5.79
CA LYS A 99 -2.97 8.11 -5.96
C LYS A 99 -4.31 8.78 -5.76
N ARG A 100 -4.35 9.77 -4.86
CA ARG A 100 -5.47 10.68 -4.69
C ARG A 100 -5.01 12.07 -5.18
N PRO A 101 -5.43 12.49 -6.39
CA PRO A 101 -4.84 13.65 -7.06
C PRO A 101 -5.28 14.99 -6.46
N THR A 102 -6.45 15.03 -5.80
CA THR A 102 -7.03 16.24 -5.21
C THR A 102 -7.58 15.93 -3.82
N ASN A 103 -7.76 16.97 -3.00
CA ASN A 103 -8.42 16.86 -1.70
C ASN A 103 -9.96 16.74 -1.78
N ASN A 104 -10.55 16.86 -2.99
CA ASN A 104 -12.00 16.82 -3.21
C ASN A 104 -12.68 15.49 -2.82
N PHE A 105 -11.91 14.44 -2.56
CA PHE A 105 -12.41 13.10 -2.21
C PHE A 105 -11.65 12.47 -1.04
N VAL A 106 -11.19 13.28 -0.08
CA VAL A 106 -10.35 12.85 1.03
C VAL A 106 -11.02 13.14 2.38
N ASN A 107 -12.30 12.73 2.49
CA ASN A 107 -13.12 12.95 3.69
C ASN A 107 -12.66 12.10 4.89
N ASP A 108 -11.86 11.07 4.63
CA ASP A 108 -11.25 10.16 5.60
C ASP A 108 -9.93 10.70 6.21
N ILE A 109 -9.45 11.87 5.79
CA ILE A 109 -8.21 12.46 6.28
C ILE A 109 -8.47 13.86 6.85
N ILE A 110 -8.06 14.07 8.09
CA ILE A 110 -8.16 15.38 8.75
C ILE A 110 -7.17 16.36 8.09
N ASN A 111 -7.67 17.50 7.62
CA ASN A 111 -6.90 18.56 6.94
C ASN A 111 -6.01 18.01 5.81
N PRO A 112 -6.59 17.47 4.72
CA PRO A 112 -5.82 16.89 3.65
C PRO A 112 -5.03 17.97 2.91
N PRO A 113 -3.78 17.67 2.47
CA PRO A 113 -3.00 18.63 1.71
C PRO A 113 -3.66 18.89 0.34
N ASN A 114 -3.53 20.11 -0.18
CA ASN A 114 -3.98 20.45 -1.54
C ASN A 114 -2.98 20.00 -2.62
N LYS A 115 -2.41 18.80 -2.46
CA LYS A 115 -1.39 18.21 -3.34
C LYS A 115 -1.68 16.73 -3.53
N PRO A 116 -1.21 16.10 -4.62
CA PRO A 116 -1.35 14.67 -4.81
C PRO A 116 -0.73 13.88 -3.65
N ILE A 117 -1.51 12.96 -3.10
CA ILE A 117 -1.10 12.05 -2.04
C ILE A 117 -1.20 10.61 -2.49
N LEU A 118 -0.36 9.77 -1.89
CA LEU A 118 -0.38 8.33 -2.06
C LEU A 118 -0.80 7.67 -0.75
N THR A 119 -1.69 6.70 -0.85
CA THR A 119 -2.24 5.97 0.29
C THR A 119 -2.17 4.46 0.07
N PRO A 120 -2.22 3.65 1.14
CA PRO A 120 -2.66 2.26 1.03
C PRO A 120 -4.06 2.18 0.41
N MET A 121 -4.46 0.99 -0.04
CA MET A 121 -5.79 0.78 -0.62
C MET A 121 -6.90 0.98 0.40
N ASN A 122 -6.72 0.42 1.61
CA ASN A 122 -7.69 0.40 2.69
C ASN A 122 -6.95 0.20 4.04
N GLN A 123 -7.71 0.16 5.15
CA GLN A 123 -7.13 -0.04 6.49
C GLN A 123 -6.44 -1.41 6.63
N PRO A 124 -7.00 -2.55 6.17
CA PRO A 124 -6.28 -3.82 6.13
C PRO A 124 -4.91 -3.74 5.44
N SER A 125 -4.79 -3.08 4.28
CA SER A 125 -3.50 -2.86 3.61
C SER A 125 -2.50 -2.11 4.52
N MET A 126 -2.97 -1.10 5.27
CA MET A 126 -2.14 -0.36 6.21
C MET A 126 -1.62 -1.25 7.35
N TYR A 127 -2.47 -2.11 7.92
CA TYR A 127 -2.06 -3.06 8.96
C TYR A 127 -1.11 -4.11 8.39
N ALA A 128 -1.35 -4.60 7.18
CA ALA A 128 -0.46 -5.52 6.49
C ALA A 128 0.92 -4.90 6.26
N MET A 129 0.99 -3.64 5.81
CA MET A 129 2.24 -2.86 5.69
C MET A 129 3.00 -2.77 7.02
N LYS A 130 2.30 -2.44 8.13
CA LYS A 130 2.91 -2.39 9.46
C LYS A 130 3.49 -3.73 9.89
N ASN A 131 2.74 -4.81 9.67
CA ASN A 131 3.16 -6.15 10.08
C ASN A 131 4.30 -6.68 9.22
N LEU A 132 4.33 -6.35 7.93
CA LEU A 132 5.45 -6.65 7.06
C LEU A 132 6.74 -6.01 7.59
N LEU A 133 6.70 -4.73 7.96
CA LEU A 133 7.86 -4.06 8.56
C LEU A 133 8.26 -4.71 9.87
N LYS A 134 7.30 -4.93 10.80
CA LYS A 134 7.59 -5.56 12.10
C LYS A 134 8.34 -6.87 11.92
N ARG A 135 7.83 -7.79 11.08
CA ARG A 135 8.48 -9.08 10.84
C ARG A 135 9.87 -8.94 10.25
N LYS A 136 10.08 -7.99 9.33
CA LYS A 136 11.41 -7.72 8.77
C LYS A 136 12.39 -7.16 9.79
N TYR A 137 11.93 -6.33 10.72
CA TYR A 137 12.76 -5.86 11.83
C TYR A 137 13.01 -6.97 12.87
N SER A 138 12.05 -7.87 13.10
CA SER A 138 12.22 -9.03 13.97
C SER A 138 13.15 -10.11 13.39
N GLU A 139 13.36 -10.15 12.08
CA GLU A 139 14.35 -11.03 11.43
C GLU A 139 15.80 -10.49 11.52
N ILE A 140 15.99 -9.27 12.01
CA ILE A 140 17.29 -8.57 12.06
C ILE A 140 17.88 -8.54 13.50
N PHE A 141 17.14 -9.02 14.50
CA PHE A 141 17.57 -9.19 15.90
C PHE A 141 17.37 -10.63 16.36
#